data_AF-A0A7J3LL47-F1
#
_entry.id   AF-A0A7J3LL47-F1
#
_cell.length_a   1.000
_cell.length_b   1.000
_cell.length_c   1.000
_cell.angle_alpha   90.00
_cell.angle_beta   90.00
_cell.angle_gamma   90.00
#
_symmetry.space_group_name_H-M   'P 1'
#
loop_
_entity.id
_entity.type
_entity.pdbx_description
1 polymer ?
#
loop_
_entity_poly.entity_id
_entity_poly.type
_entity_poly.pdbx_seq_one_letter_code
_entity_poly.pdbx_strand_id
1 'polypeptide(L)'
;MDAIEILIIMGVAILVGFLIIGFIADWDYKNLSGSIRKRMTESEEGKIKVDKDTFAARLGEYSMYCRTQGKAQSKTYHVEGTGSFSKSDLFVIIKDLRWCESVQSAENGCGSREDIEMEPITLPRSVGLRCVDAITKVN
;
A
#
# COMPACT_ATOMS: atom_id res chain seq x y z
N MET A 1 -24.90 20.06 42.12
CA MET A 1 -24.55 19.15 41.03
C MET A 1 -24.07 17.89 41.68
N ASP A 2 -24.91 16.86 41.64
CA ASP A 2 -24.65 15.64 42.39
C ASP A 2 -23.55 14.82 41.72
N ALA A 3 -22.84 14.00 42.50
CA ALA A 3 -21.73 13.19 42.00
C ALA A 3 -22.13 12.33 40.78
N ILE A 4 -23.41 11.97 40.69
CA ILE A 4 -24.01 11.22 39.58
C ILE A 4 -24.07 12.06 38.29
N GLU A 5 -24.45 13.34 38.37
CA GLU A 5 -24.48 14.23 37.19
C GLU A 5 -23.07 14.43 36.60
N ILE A 6 -22.06 14.58 37.45
CA ILE A 6 -20.67 14.73 37.02
C ILE A 6 -20.19 13.47 36.28
N LEU A 7 -20.53 12.29 36.80
CA LEU A 7 -20.17 11.01 36.21
C LEU A 7 -20.82 10.81 34.83
N ILE A 8 -22.08 11.23 34.69
CA ILE A 8 -22.81 11.20 33.42
C ILE A 8 -22.17 12.15 32.41
N ILE A 9 -21.86 13.39 32.81
CA ILE A 9 -21.24 14.39 31.93
C ILE A 9 -19.84 13.92 31.47
N MET A 10 -19.02 13.37 32.36
CA MET A 10 -17.73 12.79 32.01
C MET A 10 -17.85 11.61 31.04
N GLY A 11 -18.79 10.70 31.29
CA GLY A 11 -19.02 9.54 30.42
C GLY A 11 -19.40 9.95 29.01
N VAL A 12 -20.30 10.93 28.88
CA VAL A 12 -20.72 11.48 27.58
C VAL A 12 -19.54 12.18 26.88
N ALA A 13 -18.73 12.95 27.60
CA ALA A 13 -17.58 13.66 27.01
C ALA A 13 -16.54 12.69 26.43
N ILE A 14 -16.24 11.59 27.12
CA ILE A 14 -15.31 10.55 26.63
C ILE A 14 -15.86 9.88 25.36
N LEU A 15 -17.15 9.56 25.36
CA LEU A 15 -17.81 8.88 24.24
C LEU A 15 -17.82 9.78 22.99
N VAL A 16 -18.11 11.07 23.15
CA VAL A 16 -18.02 12.08 22.08
C VAL A 16 -16.58 12.24 21.60
N GLY A 17 -15.59 12.24 22.50
CA GLY A 17 -14.17 12.30 22.15
C GLY A 17 -13.73 11.16 21.23
N PHE A 18 -14.11 9.91 21.55
CA PHE A 18 -13.81 8.75 20.70
C PHE A 18 -14.50 8.82 19.33
N LEU A 19 -15.74 9.31 19.28
CA LEU A 19 -16.46 9.48 18.01
C LEU A 19 -15.78 10.51 17.10
N ILE A 20 -15.31 11.63 17.66
CA ILE A 20 -14.60 12.66 16.88
C ILE A 20 -13.27 12.12 16.33
N ILE A 21 -12.48 11.41 17.16
CA ILE A 21 -11.21 10.82 16.72
C ILE A 21 -11.45 9.79 15.61
N GLY A 22 -12.46 8.92 15.77
CA GLY A 22 -12.83 7.94 14.74
C GLY A 22 -13.27 8.58 13.43
N PHE A 23 -14.01 9.70 13.50
CA PHE A 23 -14.47 10.42 12.31
C PHE A 23 -13.33 11.12 11.57
N ILE A 24 -12.37 11.72 12.29
CA ILE A 24 -11.18 12.35 11.70
C ILE A 24 -10.31 11.28 10.99
N ALA A 25 -10.11 10.13 11.64
CA ALA A 25 -9.34 9.03 11.05
C ALA A 25 -9.99 8.44 9.78
N ASP A 26 -11.32 8.27 9.79
CA ASP A 26 -12.07 7.77 8.61
C ASP A 26 -12.11 8.79 7.47
N TRP A 27 -12.20 10.10 7.78
CA TRP A 27 -12.14 11.16 6.78
C TRP A 27 -10.80 11.17 6.06
N ASP A 28 -9.69 11.14 6.80
CA ASP A 28 -8.34 11.17 6.20
C ASP A 28 -8.11 9.92 5.32
N TYR A 29 -8.58 8.76 5.77
CA TYR A 29 -8.55 7.52 4.98
C TYR A 29 -9.38 7.58 3.70
N LYS A 30 -10.59 8.17 3.73
CA LYS A 30 -11.46 8.33 2.55
C LYS A 30 -10.92 9.34 1.55
N ASN A 31 -10.31 10.43 2.00
CA ASN A 31 -9.71 11.43 1.13
C ASN A 31 -8.42 10.94 0.48
N LEU A 32 -7.59 10.20 1.21
CA LEU A 32 -6.38 9.58 0.67
C LEU A 32 -6.75 8.47 -0.34
N SER A 33 -7.67 7.57 -0.01
CA SER A 33 -8.11 6.51 -0.92
C SER A 33 -8.86 7.04 -2.15
N GLY A 34 -9.65 8.11 -2.01
CA GLY A 34 -10.38 8.74 -3.10
C GLY A 34 -9.49 9.46 -4.12
N SER A 35 -8.46 10.18 -3.66
CA SER A 35 -7.50 10.86 -4.54
C SER A 35 -6.59 9.87 -5.29
N ILE A 36 -6.21 8.77 -4.63
CA ILE A 36 -5.46 7.67 -5.25
C ILE A 36 -6.36 6.96 -6.28
N ARG A 37 -7.61 6.63 -5.93
CA ARG A 37 -8.55 5.93 -6.84
C ARG A 37 -8.91 6.78 -8.06
N LYS A 38 -9.08 8.10 -7.91
CA LYS A 38 -9.36 9.00 -9.04
C LYS A 38 -8.17 9.09 -10.01
N ARG A 39 -6.92 9.08 -9.50
CA ARG A 39 -5.71 8.91 -10.34
C ARG A 39 -5.56 7.51 -10.95
N MET A 40 -6.19 6.48 -10.38
CA MET A 40 -6.16 5.12 -10.93
C MET A 40 -7.17 4.89 -12.08
N THR A 41 -8.21 5.72 -12.23
CA THR A 41 -9.29 5.47 -13.21
C THR A 41 -9.00 6.05 -14.60
N GLU A 42 -8.04 6.98 -14.72
CA GLU A 42 -7.56 7.50 -16.02
C GLU A 42 -6.59 6.53 -16.75
N SER A 43 -6.51 5.27 -16.29
CA SER A 43 -5.45 4.32 -16.63
C SER A 43 -5.94 3.04 -17.34
N GLU A 44 -7.16 3.00 -17.86
CA GLU A 44 -7.66 1.75 -18.47
C GLU A 44 -7.15 1.46 -19.90
N GLU A 45 -6.34 2.31 -20.56
CA GLU A 45 -5.90 2.01 -21.94
C GLU A 45 -4.43 2.28 -22.30
N GLY A 46 -3.55 2.65 -21.36
CA GLY A 46 -2.16 2.95 -21.70
C GLY A 46 -1.21 2.70 -20.55
N LYS A 47 -0.15 1.92 -20.79
CA LYS A 47 0.94 1.61 -19.86
C LYS A 47 1.25 2.80 -18.94
N ILE A 48 0.90 2.70 -17.66
CA ILE A 48 1.17 3.76 -16.69
C ILE A 48 2.67 3.92 -16.58
N LYS A 49 3.18 5.07 -17.00
CA LYS A 49 4.56 5.45 -16.73
C LYS A 49 4.71 5.82 -15.26
N VAL A 50 5.63 5.17 -14.58
CA VAL A 50 5.89 5.36 -13.15
C VAL A 50 7.40 5.39 -12.92
N ASP A 51 7.85 6.21 -11.97
CA ASP A 51 9.20 6.10 -11.42
C ASP A 51 9.31 4.91 -10.45
N LYS A 52 10.51 4.65 -9.93
CA LYS A 52 10.79 3.53 -9.00
C LYS A 52 9.97 3.63 -7.70
N ASP A 53 9.80 4.84 -7.17
CA ASP A 53 9.12 5.07 -5.89
C ASP A 53 7.62 4.84 -6.03
N THR A 54 7.03 5.39 -7.09
CA THR A 54 5.65 5.19 -7.47
C THR A 54 5.40 3.72 -7.80
N PHE A 55 6.32 3.05 -8.49
CA PHE A 55 6.22 1.61 -8.73
C PHE A 55 6.19 0.81 -7.42
N ALA A 56 7.06 1.12 -6.46
CA ALA A 56 7.09 0.45 -5.15
C ALA A 56 5.76 0.63 -4.39
N ALA A 57 5.21 1.85 -4.39
CA ALA A 57 3.90 2.12 -3.81
C ALA A 57 2.77 1.37 -4.55
N ARG A 58 2.80 1.28 -5.89
CA ARG A 58 1.80 0.50 -6.62
C ARG A 58 1.91 -0.99 -6.36
N LEU A 59 3.14 -1.50 -6.22
CA LEU A 59 3.41 -2.88 -5.93
C LEU A 59 2.90 -3.27 -4.54
N GLY A 60 3.08 -2.43 -3.53
CA GLY A 60 2.56 -2.77 -2.21
C GLY A 60 1.03 -2.67 -2.08
N GLU A 61 0.37 -1.74 -2.77
CA GLU A 61 -1.10 -1.73 -2.91
C GLU A 61 -1.58 -3.04 -3.53
N TYR A 62 -0.90 -3.44 -4.62
CA TYR A 62 -1.21 -4.66 -5.33
C TYR A 62 -0.96 -5.91 -4.46
N SER A 63 0.11 -5.93 -3.68
CA SER A 63 0.43 -7.04 -2.77
C SER A 63 -0.59 -7.18 -1.64
N MET A 64 -1.02 -6.07 -1.03
CA MET A 64 -2.13 -6.09 -0.06
C MET A 64 -3.42 -6.61 -0.68
N TYR A 65 -3.74 -6.17 -1.90
CA TYR A 65 -4.91 -6.66 -2.63
C TYR A 65 -4.81 -8.17 -2.91
N CYS A 66 -3.65 -8.64 -3.37
CA CYS A 66 -3.37 -10.05 -3.64
C CYS A 66 -3.62 -10.91 -2.40
N ARG A 67 -3.17 -10.45 -1.22
CA ARG A 67 -3.37 -11.15 0.06
C ARG A 67 -4.81 -11.13 0.56
N THR A 68 -5.51 -10.02 0.40
CA THR A 68 -6.87 -9.85 0.98
C THR A 68 -7.97 -10.43 0.11
N GLN A 69 -7.84 -10.34 -1.22
CA GLN A 69 -8.90 -10.72 -2.15
C GLN A 69 -8.64 -12.04 -2.87
N GLY A 70 -7.39 -12.50 -2.96
CA GLY A 70 -7.02 -13.77 -3.59
C GLY A 70 -7.39 -13.90 -5.07
N LYS A 71 -7.80 -12.82 -5.74
CA LYS A 71 -8.22 -12.84 -7.14
C LYS A 71 -7.03 -12.56 -8.05
N ALA A 72 -6.87 -13.40 -9.07
CA ALA A 72 -5.89 -13.22 -10.13
C ALA A 72 -6.23 -11.97 -10.96
N GLN A 73 -5.66 -10.83 -10.58
CA GLN A 73 -5.59 -9.65 -11.43
C GLN A 73 -4.16 -9.51 -11.95
N SER A 74 -3.97 -8.96 -13.14
CA SER A 74 -2.65 -8.60 -13.62
C SER A 74 -2.60 -7.11 -13.89
N LYS A 75 -1.58 -6.41 -13.40
CA LYS A 75 -1.35 -5.00 -13.71
C LYS A 75 0.01 -4.85 -14.40
N THR A 76 0.09 -3.97 -15.37
CA THR A 76 1.34 -3.70 -16.09
C THR A 76 1.72 -2.24 -15.93
N TYR A 77 2.95 -2.00 -15.49
CA TYR A 77 3.53 -0.68 -15.29
C TYR A 77 4.73 -0.49 -16.21
N HIS A 78 4.91 0.71 -16.74
CA HIS A 78 6.15 1.07 -17.43
C HIS A 78 7.04 1.82 -16.46
N VAL A 79 8.06 1.14 -15.94
CA VAL A 79 8.95 1.70 -14.93
C VAL A 79 10.07 2.47 -15.63
N GLU A 80 10.12 3.77 -15.39
CA GLU A 80 11.13 4.68 -15.92
C GLU A 80 12.38 4.68 -15.01
N GLY A 81 13.54 5.02 -15.58
CA GLY A 81 14.81 5.08 -14.87
C GLY A 81 15.96 4.47 -15.66
N THR A 82 17.11 4.35 -15.02
CA THR A 82 18.33 3.79 -15.60
C THR A 82 18.93 2.73 -14.67
N GLY A 83 19.66 1.79 -15.28
CA GLY A 83 20.38 0.73 -14.56
C GLY A 83 19.52 -0.48 -14.20
N SER A 84 20.05 -1.29 -13.30
CA SER A 84 19.35 -2.44 -12.72
C SER A 84 18.48 -1.97 -11.55
N PHE A 85 17.33 -2.61 -11.38
CA PHE A 85 16.46 -2.45 -10.23
C PHE A 85 16.13 -3.83 -9.67
N SER A 86 16.68 -4.12 -8.49
CA SER A 86 16.57 -5.41 -7.83
C SER A 86 15.48 -5.42 -6.76
N LYS A 87 15.12 -6.62 -6.27
CA LYS A 87 14.25 -6.77 -5.10
C LYS A 87 14.80 -6.03 -3.87
N SER A 88 16.12 -6.01 -3.68
CA SER A 88 16.72 -5.26 -2.57
C SER A 88 16.53 -3.76 -2.71
N ASP A 89 16.68 -3.20 -3.91
CA ASP A 89 16.42 -1.79 -4.18
C ASP A 89 14.95 -1.44 -3.93
N LEU A 90 14.03 -2.31 -4.34
CA LEU A 90 12.59 -2.17 -4.05
C LEU A 90 12.34 -2.12 -2.55
N PHE A 91 12.97 -2.99 -1.76
CA PHE A 91 12.75 -3.03 -0.32
C PHE A 91 13.43 -1.90 0.46
N VAL A 92 14.45 -1.23 -0.10
CA VAL A 92 14.94 0.05 0.43
C VAL A 92 13.81 1.09 0.36
N ILE A 93 13.19 1.24 -0.81
CA ILE A 93 12.08 2.19 -1.02
C ILE A 93 10.87 1.83 -0.15
N ILE A 94 10.48 0.55 -0.07
CA ILE A 94 9.36 0.10 0.78
C ILE A 94 9.58 0.45 2.26
N LYS A 95 10.81 0.34 2.75
CA LYS A 95 11.18 0.71 4.12
C LYS A 95 11.06 2.23 4.32
N ASP A 96 11.55 3.02 3.38
CA ASP A 96 11.45 4.49 3.41
C ASP A 96 9.99 4.95 3.39
N LEU A 97 9.13 4.27 2.64
CA LEU A 97 7.68 4.49 2.59
C LEU A 97 6.91 3.94 3.81
N ARG A 98 7.58 3.22 4.73
CA ARG A 98 7.01 2.56 5.92
C ARG A 98 5.95 1.50 5.61
N TRP A 99 6.17 0.70 4.58
CA TRP A 99 5.20 -0.29 4.10
C TRP A 99 5.48 -1.74 4.52
N CYS A 100 6.41 -1.96 5.46
CA CYS A 100 6.79 -3.30 5.90
C CYS A 100 5.68 -4.10 6.60
N GLU A 101 4.62 -3.45 7.07
CA GLU A 101 3.45 -4.16 7.59
C GLU A 101 2.60 -4.77 6.47
N SER A 102 2.60 -4.09 5.32
CA SER A 102 1.80 -4.43 4.12
C SER A 102 2.51 -5.43 3.22
N VAL A 103 3.81 -5.24 3.00
CA VAL A 103 4.66 -6.04 2.12
C VAL A 103 5.91 -6.48 2.86
N GLN A 104 6.11 -7.81 2.97
CA GLN A 104 7.23 -8.36 3.71
C GLN A 104 8.30 -9.01 2.83
N SER A 105 9.54 -8.89 3.28
CA SER A 105 10.67 -9.72 2.88
C SER A 105 11.60 -9.90 4.08
N ALA A 106 11.71 -11.12 4.56
CA ALA A 106 12.66 -11.53 5.59
C ALA A 106 14.10 -11.30 5.12
N GLU A 107 14.43 -11.65 3.87
CA GLU A 107 15.77 -11.45 3.30
C GLU A 107 16.21 -9.98 3.30
N ASN A 108 15.25 -9.06 3.11
CA ASN A 108 15.54 -7.62 3.06
C ASN A 108 15.22 -6.89 4.38
N GLY A 109 15.01 -7.63 5.49
CA GLY A 109 14.82 -7.06 6.83
C GLY A 109 13.52 -6.28 7.00
N CYS A 110 12.44 -6.73 6.34
CA CYS A 110 11.13 -6.08 6.33
C CYS A 110 10.07 -7.13 6.68
N GLY A 111 9.96 -7.49 7.96
CA GLY A 111 9.06 -8.56 8.43
C GLY A 111 9.69 -9.96 8.37
N SER A 112 8.85 -11.00 8.46
CA SER A 112 9.29 -12.40 8.58
C SER A 112 8.79 -13.31 7.45
N ARG A 113 7.98 -12.78 6.52
CA ARG A 113 7.47 -13.49 5.35
C ARG A 113 8.17 -13.03 4.08
N GLU A 114 7.92 -13.75 2.98
CA GLU A 114 8.29 -13.34 1.63
C GLU A 114 7.01 -13.14 0.81
N ASP A 115 6.61 -11.88 0.64
CA ASP A 115 5.36 -11.53 -0.05
C ASP A 115 5.61 -11.20 -1.55
N ILE A 116 6.88 -11.03 -1.97
CA ILE A 116 7.29 -10.62 -3.33
C ILE A 116 8.34 -11.56 -3.93
N GLU A 117 8.12 -11.97 -5.17
CA GLU A 117 9.08 -12.66 -6.03
C GLU A 117 9.42 -11.76 -7.22
N MET A 118 10.69 -11.39 -7.36
CA MET A 118 11.17 -10.44 -8.35
C MET A 118 12.62 -10.72 -8.73
N GLU A 119 12.86 -10.95 -10.01
CA GLU A 119 14.21 -10.94 -10.58
C GLU A 119 14.67 -9.50 -10.85
N PRO A 120 15.99 -9.22 -10.87
CA PRO A 120 16.50 -7.91 -11.24
C PRO A 120 16.03 -7.50 -12.64
N ILE A 121 15.50 -6.28 -12.75
CA ILE A 121 15.02 -5.73 -14.02
C ILE A 121 15.93 -4.61 -14.51
N THR A 122 16.26 -4.64 -15.80
CA THR A 122 16.94 -3.52 -16.46
C THR A 122 15.92 -2.48 -16.89
N LEU A 123 16.09 -1.25 -16.44
CA LEU A 123 15.19 -0.13 -16.73
C LEU A 123 15.69 0.72 -17.92
N PRO A 124 14.78 1.41 -18.64
CA PRO A 124 13.33 1.42 -18.46
C PRO A 124 12.65 0.19 -19.07
N ARG A 125 11.62 -0.36 -18.42
CA ARG A 125 10.94 -1.58 -18.87
C ARG A 125 9.49 -1.65 -18.44
N SER A 126 8.68 -2.37 -19.22
CA SER A 126 7.32 -2.75 -18.81
C SER A 126 7.36 -3.97 -17.90
N VAL A 127 6.78 -3.84 -16.71
CA VAL A 127 6.78 -4.82 -15.64
C VAL A 127 5.35 -5.20 -15.30
N GLY A 128 5.06 -6.49 -15.31
CA GLY A 128 3.79 -7.09 -14.93
C GLY A 128 3.79 -7.55 -13.48
N LEU A 129 2.74 -7.20 -12.74
CA LEU A 129 2.42 -7.75 -11.43
C LEU A 129 1.35 -8.82 -11.57
N ARG A 130 1.60 -9.98 -10.95
CA ARG A 130 0.65 -11.10 -10.90
C ARG A 130 0.57 -11.66 -9.48
N CYS A 131 -0.61 -12.11 -9.09
CA CYS A 131 -0.86 -12.74 -7.79
C CYS A 131 -0.90 -14.25 -7.99
N VAL A 132 -0.05 -14.99 -7.27
CA VAL A 132 0.00 -16.45 -7.25
C VAL A 132 0.08 -16.87 -5.79
N ASP A 133 -0.93 -17.57 -5.28
CA ASP A 133 -0.95 -18.08 -3.89
C ASP A 133 -0.65 -17.01 -2.82
N ALA A 134 -1.25 -15.82 -2.97
CA ALA A 134 -1.02 -14.64 -2.13
C ALA A 134 0.39 -14.01 -2.21
N ILE A 135 1.26 -14.52 -3.08
CA ILE A 135 2.57 -13.94 -3.43
C ILE A 135 2.42 -13.07 -4.68
N THR A 136 3.04 -11.89 -4.65
CA THR A 136 3.11 -11.02 -5.84
C THR A 136 4.37 -11.33 -6.63
N LYS A 137 4.19 -11.81 -7.87
CA LYS A 137 5.26 -12.02 -8.85
C LYS A 137 5.43 -10.80 -9.74
N VAL A 138 6.68 -10.41 -9.98
CA VAL A 138 7.09 -9.26 -10.79
C VAL A 138 7.87 -9.75 -12.02
N ASN A 139 7.34 -9.54 -13.23
CA ASN A 139 7.88 -10.08 -14.50
C ASN A 139 8.06 -9.02 -15.62
#